data_AF-A0A1B6HXZ9-F1
#
_entry.id   AF-A0A1B6HXZ9-F1
#
_cell.length_a   1.000
_cell.length_b   1.000
_cell.length_c   1.000
_cell.angle_alpha   90.00
_cell.angle_beta   90.00
_cell.angle_gamma   90.00
#
_symmetry.space_group_name_H-M   'P 1'
#
loop_
_entity.id
_entity.type
_entity.pdbx_description
1 polymer ?
#
loop_
_entity_poly.entity_id
_entity_poly.type
_entity_poly.pdbx_seq_one_letter_code
_entity_poly.pdbx_strand_id
1 'polypeptide(L)'
;MDSTTSLSKGCFAFVPKSSKVKKKKRSSQKDEFEDFYSIPQVSVYSSVINCIEEKLKTINNNASDEVLQDLVKFISSCPNADFAIPTAVLLTGINLPDHRVLFQALADRLRDEVTPHVSVLLSSECSTVKNTIEQLTSQFLRCTTASLDPQVELEDSDSEEE
;
A
#
# COMPACT_ATOMS: atom_id res chain seq x y z
N MET A 1 0.37 -10.90 43.74
CA MET A 1 1.41 -10.64 42.71
C MET A 1 0.88 -11.23 41.42
N ASP A 2 0.35 -10.40 40.54
CA ASP A 2 -0.35 -10.85 39.33
C ASP A 2 0.65 -11.33 38.27
N SER A 3 0.45 -12.54 37.75
CA SER A 3 1.37 -13.21 36.81
C SER A 3 1.54 -12.50 35.46
N THR A 4 0.70 -11.50 35.18
CA THR A 4 0.73 -10.66 33.97
C THR A 4 1.56 -9.39 34.13
N THR A 5 2.13 -9.16 35.32
CA THR A 5 2.98 -8.00 35.61
C THR A 5 4.42 -8.46 35.80
N SER A 6 5.34 -7.95 34.97
CA SER A 6 6.79 -8.14 35.17
C SER A 6 7.46 -6.78 35.19
N LEU A 7 8.25 -6.55 36.23
CA LEU A 7 8.98 -5.29 36.45
C LEU A 7 10.17 -5.10 35.48
N SER A 8 10.52 -6.14 34.70
CA SER A 8 11.66 -6.15 33.79
C SER A 8 11.28 -6.28 32.30
N LYS A 9 9.99 -6.46 31.98
CA LYS A 9 9.51 -6.63 30.60
C LYS A 9 8.58 -5.49 30.21
N GLY A 10 8.82 -4.89 29.03
CA GLY A 10 8.07 -3.72 28.52
C GLY A 10 6.90 -4.04 27.57
N CYS A 11 6.82 -5.26 27.02
CA CYS A 11 5.73 -5.70 26.15
C CYS A 11 5.31 -7.14 26.48
N PHE A 12 4.00 -7.40 26.56
CA PHE A 12 3.45 -8.74 26.80
C PHE A 12 2.44 -9.08 25.70
N ALA A 13 2.83 -9.98 24.80
CA ALA A 13 1.96 -10.46 23.74
C ALA A 13 1.18 -11.70 24.20
N PHE A 14 -0.15 -11.59 24.24
CA PHE A 14 -1.05 -12.70 24.51
C PHE A 14 -1.63 -13.20 23.19
N VAL A 15 -0.85 -13.97 22.45
CA VAL A 15 -1.33 -14.59 21.21
C VAL A 15 -2.11 -15.86 21.59
N PRO A 16 -3.41 -15.97 21.25
CA PRO A 16 -4.15 -17.21 21.47
C PRO A 16 -3.46 -18.33 20.70
N LYS A 17 -3.18 -19.46 21.37
CA LYS A 17 -2.51 -20.59 20.75
C LYS A 17 -3.33 -21.06 19.55
N SER A 18 -2.78 -20.90 18.35
CA SER A 18 -3.38 -21.42 17.13
C SER A 18 -3.61 -22.94 17.27
N SER A 19 -4.71 -23.39 16.67
CA SER A 19 -5.45 -24.63 16.92
C SER A 19 -4.75 -25.96 16.57
N LYS A 20 -3.50 -26.18 16.97
CA LYS A 20 -2.82 -27.48 16.77
C LYS A 20 -2.94 -28.45 17.95
N VAL A 21 -3.61 -28.09 19.05
CA VAL A 21 -3.74 -28.97 20.22
C VAL A 21 -5.20 -29.14 20.63
N LYS A 22 -5.68 -30.39 20.47
CA LYS A 22 -6.89 -31.03 21.02
C LYS A 22 -8.22 -30.75 20.33
N LYS A 23 -8.52 -31.58 19.32
CA LYS A 23 -9.88 -32.14 19.11
C LYS A 23 -10.30 -32.91 20.37
N LYS A 24 -10.73 -32.23 21.43
CA LYS A 24 -11.48 -32.86 22.54
C LYS A 24 -12.54 -31.87 23.01
N LYS A 25 -13.80 -32.22 22.69
CA LYS A 25 -15.05 -31.52 23.02
C LYS A 25 -15.06 -30.02 22.68
N ARG A 26 -15.15 -29.70 21.39
CA ARG A 26 -15.87 -28.48 20.99
C ARG A 26 -17.35 -28.73 21.23
N SER A 27 -17.86 -28.38 22.41
CA SER A 27 -19.19 -27.78 22.42
C SER A 27 -19.07 -26.54 21.55
N SER A 28 -19.99 -26.38 20.61
CA SER A 28 -20.07 -25.26 19.69
C SER A 28 -20.17 -23.95 20.48
N GLN A 29 -19.04 -23.41 20.92
CA GLN A 29 -18.97 -22.04 21.37
C GLN A 29 -19.02 -21.24 20.08
N LYS A 30 -20.26 -20.91 19.67
CA LYS A 30 -20.49 -19.87 18.67
C LYS A 30 -19.67 -18.65 19.10
N ASP A 31 -19.07 -17.98 18.14
CA ASP A 31 -18.50 -16.66 18.40
C ASP A 31 -19.63 -15.83 19.03
N GLU A 32 -19.44 -15.35 20.27
CA GLU A 32 -20.48 -14.63 21.01
C GLU A 32 -20.95 -13.37 20.26
N PHE A 33 -20.17 -12.96 19.26
CA PHE A 33 -20.41 -11.84 18.37
C PHE A 33 -20.88 -12.21 16.96
N GLU A 34 -20.90 -13.50 16.56
CA GLU A 34 -21.48 -13.90 15.26
C GLU A 34 -22.96 -13.50 15.17
N ASP A 35 -23.68 -13.66 16.29
CA ASP A 35 -25.07 -13.24 16.37
C ASP A 35 -25.20 -11.71 16.21
N PHE A 36 -24.16 -10.92 16.56
CA PHE A 36 -24.17 -9.45 16.43
C PHE A 36 -24.08 -8.97 14.96
N TYR A 37 -23.26 -9.62 14.14
CA TYR A 37 -23.21 -9.34 12.70
C TYR A 37 -24.46 -9.80 11.95
N SER A 38 -25.21 -10.73 12.54
CA SER A 38 -26.51 -11.18 12.01
C SER A 38 -27.67 -10.22 12.32
N ILE A 39 -27.45 -9.22 13.18
CA ILE A 39 -28.46 -8.22 13.54
C ILE A 39 -28.73 -7.30 12.33
N PRO A 40 -29.98 -7.16 11.87
CA PRO A 40 -30.31 -6.32 10.72
C PRO A 40 -29.80 -4.89 10.84
N GLN A 41 -29.86 -4.29 12.03
CA GLN A 41 -29.36 -2.94 12.30
C GLN A 41 -27.86 -2.78 12.00
N VAL A 42 -27.04 -3.80 12.28
CA VAL A 42 -25.60 -3.77 11.99
C VAL A 42 -25.37 -3.78 10.48
N SER A 43 -26.10 -4.61 9.75
CA SER A 43 -26.01 -4.64 8.28
C SER A 43 -26.44 -3.32 7.63
N VAL A 44 -27.50 -2.68 8.14
CA VAL A 44 -27.98 -1.39 7.65
C VAL A 44 -26.97 -0.29 7.99
N TYR A 45 -26.46 -0.27 9.22
CA TYR A 45 -25.42 0.68 9.63
C TYR A 45 -24.18 0.57 8.75
N SER A 46 -23.63 -0.63 8.55
CA SER A 46 -22.49 -0.86 7.67
C SER A 46 -22.77 -0.41 6.24
N SER A 47 -23.97 -0.69 5.72
CA SER A 47 -24.35 -0.25 4.37
C SER A 47 -24.39 1.28 4.25
N VAL A 48 -24.93 1.98 5.24
CA VAL A 48 -25.00 3.44 5.27
C VAL A 48 -23.59 4.05 5.37
N ILE A 49 -22.75 3.52 6.26
CA ILE A 49 -21.35 3.99 6.41
C ILE A 49 -20.58 3.79 5.11
N ASN A 50 -20.64 2.61 4.50
CA ASN A 50 -19.96 2.34 3.23
C ASN A 50 -20.46 3.31 2.13
N CYS A 51 -21.76 3.57 2.05
CA CYS A 51 -22.30 4.54 1.10
C CYS A 51 -21.76 5.96 1.33
N ILE A 52 -21.62 6.37 2.60
CA ILE A 52 -21.06 7.69 2.94
C ILE A 52 -19.59 7.74 2.55
N GLU A 53 -18.80 6.71 2.86
CA GLU A 53 -17.40 6.61 2.51
C GLU A 53 -17.17 6.65 1.00
N GLU A 54 -17.96 5.91 0.22
CA GLU A 54 -17.90 5.92 -1.25
C GLU A 54 -18.21 7.31 -1.82
N LYS A 55 -19.25 7.98 -1.31
CA LYS A 55 -19.60 9.35 -1.73
C LYS A 55 -18.50 10.33 -1.37
N LEU A 56 -17.93 10.24 -0.17
CA LEU A 56 -16.84 11.09 0.27
C LEU A 56 -15.59 10.90 -0.61
N LYS A 57 -15.24 9.65 -0.91
CA LYS A 57 -14.14 9.30 -1.82
C LYS A 57 -14.39 9.88 -3.22
N THR A 58 -15.61 9.78 -3.73
CA THR A 58 -15.99 10.33 -5.04
C THR A 58 -15.84 11.86 -5.07
N ILE A 59 -16.35 12.56 -4.06
CA ILE A 59 -16.22 14.03 -3.97
C ILE A 59 -14.75 14.44 -3.89
N ASN A 60 -13.95 13.76 -3.05
CA ASN A 60 -12.53 14.07 -2.90
C ASN A 60 -11.74 13.82 -4.20
N ASN A 61 -12.04 12.71 -4.88
CA ASN A 61 -11.43 12.39 -6.17
C ASN A 61 -11.79 13.45 -7.22
N ASN A 62 -13.06 13.83 -7.31
CA ASN A 62 -13.52 14.86 -8.25
C ASN A 62 -12.86 16.22 -7.97
N ALA A 63 -12.72 16.60 -6.70
CA ALA A 63 -12.07 17.85 -6.33
C ALA A 63 -10.58 17.90 -6.70
N SER A 64 -9.91 16.74 -6.73
CA SER A 64 -8.48 16.64 -7.09
C SER A 64 -8.27 16.33 -8.57
N ASP A 65 -9.32 15.91 -9.29
CA ASP A 65 -9.25 15.36 -10.65
C ASP A 65 -8.63 16.34 -11.65
N GLU A 66 -9.08 17.59 -11.64
CA GLU A 66 -8.61 18.64 -12.56
C GLU A 66 -7.10 18.89 -12.41
N VAL A 67 -6.64 19.05 -11.16
CA VAL A 67 -5.21 19.28 -10.86
C VAL A 67 -4.36 18.08 -11.25
N LEU A 68 -4.85 16.85 -11.00
CA LEU A 68 -4.15 15.64 -11.39
C LEU A 68 -4.06 15.50 -12.92
N GLN A 69 -5.15 15.78 -13.65
CA GLN A 69 -5.15 15.77 -15.11
C GLN A 69 -4.18 16.79 -15.69
N ASP A 70 -4.11 17.99 -15.13
CA ASP A 70 -3.18 19.02 -15.60
C ASP A 70 -1.72 18.65 -15.33
N LEU A 71 -1.42 17.98 -14.21
CA LEU A 71 -0.09 17.41 -13.96
C LEU A 71 0.26 16.30 -14.96
N VAL A 72 -0.68 15.40 -15.26
CA VAL A 72 -0.47 14.34 -16.27
C VAL A 72 -0.20 14.96 -17.64
N LYS A 73 -0.99 15.96 -18.05
CA LYS A 73 -0.76 16.72 -19.30
C LYS A 73 0.61 17.37 -19.30
N PHE A 74 1.01 18.06 -18.23
CA PHE A 74 2.32 18.67 -18.11
C PHE A 74 3.44 17.65 -18.34
N ILE A 75 3.41 16.53 -17.60
CA ILE A 75 4.43 15.46 -17.69
C ILE A 75 4.46 14.85 -19.10
N SER A 76 3.30 14.59 -19.71
CA SER A 76 3.22 14.03 -21.08
C SER A 76 3.75 14.99 -22.16
N SER A 77 3.69 16.29 -21.91
CA SER A 77 4.13 17.34 -22.84
C SER A 77 5.59 17.74 -22.64
N CYS A 78 6.27 17.23 -21.62
CA CYS A 78 7.66 17.60 -21.33
C CYS A 78 8.59 17.14 -22.47
N PRO A 79 9.36 18.06 -23.08
CA PRO A 79 10.36 17.68 -24.06
C PRO A 79 11.52 16.95 -23.37
N ASN A 80 12.18 16.06 -24.11
CA ASN A 80 13.46 15.51 -23.70
C ASN A 80 14.48 16.66 -23.65
N ALA A 81 14.80 17.11 -22.44
CA ALA A 81 15.76 18.18 -22.21
C ALA A 81 17.12 17.58 -21.89
N ASP A 82 18.11 17.84 -22.75
CA ASP A 82 19.47 17.27 -22.59
C ASP A 82 20.23 17.81 -21.36
N PHE A 83 19.80 18.95 -20.81
CA PHE A 83 20.55 19.68 -19.77
C PHE A 83 19.75 20.07 -18.53
N ALA A 84 18.46 19.70 -18.42
CA ALA A 84 17.63 20.05 -17.27
C ALA A 84 16.63 18.92 -16.95
N ILE A 85 16.34 18.71 -15.67
CA ILE A 85 15.34 17.73 -15.21
C ILE A 85 13.98 18.44 -15.15
N PRO A 86 12.99 18.06 -16.00
CA PRO A 86 11.65 18.61 -15.91
C PRO A 86 11.09 18.34 -14.51
N THR A 87 10.71 19.40 -13.82
CA THR A 87 10.27 19.33 -12.42
C THR A 87 8.98 20.12 -12.27
N ALA A 88 7.98 19.50 -11.66
CA ALA A 88 6.73 20.15 -11.25
C ALA A 88 6.74 20.34 -9.73
N VAL A 89 6.24 21.49 -9.26
CA VAL A 89 6.03 21.76 -7.84
C VAL A 89 4.54 21.80 -7.58
N LEU A 90 4.04 20.83 -6.81
CA LEU A 90 2.64 20.78 -6.39
C LEU A 90 2.49 21.45 -5.03
N LEU A 91 1.84 22.61 -5.01
CA LEU A 91 1.52 23.33 -3.77
C LEU A 91 0.24 22.74 -3.15
N THR A 92 0.40 21.97 -2.08
CA THR A 92 -0.73 21.38 -1.34
C THR A 92 -1.12 22.22 -0.12
N GLY A 93 -2.40 22.16 0.28
CA GLY A 93 -2.86 22.81 1.52
C GLY A 93 -2.32 22.14 2.80
N ILE A 94 -2.24 22.91 3.89
CA ILE A 94 -1.69 22.47 5.20
C ILE A 94 -2.50 21.37 5.92
N ASN A 95 -3.75 21.15 5.51
CA ASN A 95 -4.70 20.22 6.13
C ASN A 95 -5.38 19.33 5.10
N LEU A 96 -4.65 18.84 4.09
CA LEU A 96 -5.21 17.79 3.24
C LEU A 96 -5.18 16.48 4.03
N PRO A 97 -6.33 15.84 4.31
CA PRO A 97 -6.40 14.73 5.27
C PRO A 97 -5.69 13.46 4.82
N ASP A 98 -5.18 13.38 3.58
CA ASP A 98 -4.35 12.27 3.13
C ASP A 98 -3.56 12.61 1.85
N HIS A 99 -2.39 13.25 2.00
CA HIS A 99 -1.49 13.48 0.85
C HIS A 99 -1.06 12.17 0.19
N ARG A 100 -1.00 11.06 0.94
CA ARG A 100 -0.55 9.76 0.43
C ARG A 100 -1.55 9.22 -0.59
N VAL A 101 -2.85 9.31 -0.30
CA VAL A 101 -3.91 8.91 -1.25
C VAL A 101 -3.88 9.77 -2.52
N LEU A 102 -3.65 11.07 -2.40
CA LEU A 102 -3.52 11.96 -3.56
C LEU A 102 -2.34 11.57 -4.47
N PHE A 103 -1.14 11.42 -3.89
CA PHE A 103 0.05 11.05 -4.66
C PHE A 103 -0.03 9.63 -5.22
N GLN A 104 -0.71 8.71 -4.51
CA GLN A 104 -0.97 7.37 -5.04
C GLN A 104 -1.90 7.44 -6.26
N ALA A 105 -2.99 8.22 -6.20
CA ALA A 105 -3.88 8.40 -7.34
C ALA A 105 -3.17 9.04 -8.54
N LEU A 106 -2.27 10.00 -8.31
CA LEU A 106 -1.41 10.55 -9.37
C LEU A 106 -0.50 9.49 -9.97
N ALA A 107 0.17 8.69 -9.13
CA ALA A 107 1.07 7.65 -9.58
C ALA A 107 0.36 6.55 -10.38
N ASP A 108 -0.86 6.18 -9.97
CA ASP A 108 -1.70 5.23 -10.70
C ASP A 108 -2.06 5.77 -12.09
N ARG A 109 -2.52 7.03 -12.20
CA ARG A 109 -2.80 7.66 -13.50
C ARG A 109 -1.58 7.79 -14.39
N LEU A 110 -0.43 8.16 -13.84
CA LEU A 110 0.80 8.23 -14.60
C LEU A 110 1.21 6.86 -15.14
N ARG A 111 1.00 5.79 -14.36
CA ARG A 111 1.23 4.41 -14.81
C ARG A 111 0.32 4.00 -15.95
N ASP A 112 -0.94 4.43 -15.92
CA ASP A 112 -1.94 4.08 -16.93
C ASP A 112 -1.82 4.93 -18.21
N GLU A 113 -1.52 6.23 -18.09
CA GLU A 113 -1.63 7.19 -19.20
C GLU A 113 -0.28 7.62 -19.81
N VAL A 114 0.83 7.56 -19.06
CA VAL A 114 2.11 8.14 -19.49
C VAL A 114 3.24 7.12 -19.54
N THR A 115 3.53 6.45 -18.41
CA THR A 115 4.64 5.51 -18.31
C THR A 115 4.41 4.52 -17.17
N PRO A 116 4.60 3.21 -17.38
CA PRO A 116 4.48 2.23 -16.30
C PRO A 116 5.57 2.39 -15.23
N HIS A 117 6.61 3.20 -15.48
CA HIS A 117 7.73 3.41 -14.58
C HIS A 117 7.51 4.64 -13.71
N VAL A 118 6.85 4.46 -12.57
CA VAL A 118 6.64 5.52 -11.57
C VAL A 118 7.10 5.06 -10.20
N SER A 119 7.92 5.88 -9.53
CA SER A 119 8.34 5.66 -8.15
C SER A 119 7.83 6.77 -7.23
N VAL A 120 7.31 6.38 -6.06
CA VAL A 120 6.85 7.28 -5.00
C VAL A 120 7.76 7.09 -3.78
N LEU A 121 8.49 8.14 -3.41
CA LEU A 121 9.43 8.11 -2.29
C LEU A 121 8.88 8.91 -1.10
N LEU A 122 8.76 8.27 0.06
CA LEU A 122 8.33 8.90 1.30
C LEU A 122 9.54 9.30 2.15
N SER A 123 9.47 10.46 2.81
CA SER A 123 10.56 10.96 3.66
C SER A 123 10.89 10.01 4.81
N SER A 124 9.90 9.30 5.35
CA SER A 124 10.07 8.28 6.40
C SER A 124 10.92 7.09 5.96
N GLU A 125 11.02 6.83 4.65
CA GLU A 125 11.76 5.72 4.07
C GLU A 125 13.15 6.14 3.54
N CYS A 126 13.36 7.45 3.38
CA CYS A 126 14.53 8.06 2.75
C CYS A 126 15.46 8.74 3.77
N SER A 127 15.84 8.02 4.83
CA SER A 127 16.68 8.57 5.93
C SER A 127 18.14 8.83 5.53
N THR A 128 18.65 8.11 4.52
CA THR A 128 19.98 8.31 3.95
C THR A 128 19.90 8.24 2.43
N VAL A 129 20.89 8.80 1.73
CA VAL A 129 20.99 8.71 0.26
C VAL A 129 21.00 7.25 -0.20
N LYS A 130 21.67 6.36 0.55
CA LYS A 130 21.66 4.91 0.30
C LYS A 130 20.24 4.36 0.31
N ASN A 131 19.48 4.65 1.38
CA ASN A 131 18.10 4.19 1.50
C ASN A 131 17.23 4.72 0.37
N THR A 132 17.39 5.99 -0.01
CA THR A 132 16.63 6.60 -1.12
C THR A 132 16.89 5.87 -2.43
N ILE A 133 18.16 5.58 -2.75
CA ILE A 133 18.52 4.86 -3.98
C ILE A 133 18.02 3.41 -3.94
N GLU A 134 18.14 2.72 -2.80
CA GLU A 134 17.62 1.36 -2.62
C GLU A 134 16.09 1.30 -2.81
N GLN A 135 15.34 2.26 -2.26
CA GLN A 135 13.88 2.34 -2.43
C GLN A 135 13.49 2.63 -3.88
N LEU A 136 14.14 3.61 -4.51
CA LEU A 136 13.89 3.98 -5.91
C LEU A 136 14.10 2.79 -6.86
N THR A 137 15.25 2.14 -6.75
CA THR A 137 15.61 0.99 -7.60
C THR A 137 14.72 -0.22 -7.34
N SER A 138 14.38 -0.50 -6.07
CA SER A 138 13.46 -1.58 -5.69
C SER A 138 12.07 -1.40 -6.32
N GLN A 139 11.53 -0.17 -6.32
CA GLN A 139 10.21 0.09 -6.90
C GLN A 139 10.18 -0.13 -8.43
N PHE A 140 11.22 0.32 -9.14
CA PHE A 140 11.30 0.09 -10.58
C PHE A 140 11.50 -1.39 -10.93
N LEU A 141 12.34 -2.12 -10.17
CA LEU A 141 12.55 -3.55 -10.42
C LEU A 141 11.25 -4.34 -10.25
N ARG A 142 10.45 -4.02 -9.23
CA ARG A 142 9.15 -4.66 -8.99
C ARG A 142 8.14 -4.39 -10.12
N CYS A 143 8.23 -3.23 -10.78
CA CYS A 143 7.42 -2.94 -11.97
C CYS A 143 7.86 -3.80 -13.17
N THR A 144 9.17 -3.95 -13.41
CA THR A 144 9.70 -4.74 -14.53
C THR A 144 9.40 -6.24 -14.40
N THR A 145 9.36 -6.79 -13.19
CA THR A 145 9.04 -8.21 -12.98
C THR A 145 7.57 -8.57 -13.24
N ALA A 146 6.67 -7.59 -13.33
CA ALA A 146 5.26 -7.84 -13.67
C ALA A 146 5.05 -8.04 -15.19
N SER A 147 6.03 -7.67 -16.02
CA SER A 147 5.96 -7.75 -17.49
C SER A 147 6.86 -8.83 -18.12
N LEU A 148 7.58 -9.61 -17.30
CA LEU A 148 8.41 -10.71 -17.75
C LEU A 148 7.77 -12.03 -17.33
N ASP A 149 7.27 -12.79 -18.30
CA ASP A 149 6.89 -14.20 -18.11
C ASP A 149 8.07 -14.97 -17.50
N PRO A 150 7.88 -15.73 -16.40
CA PRO A 150 8.95 -16.47 -15.77
C PRO A 150 9.26 -17.73 -16.58
N GLN A 151 10.11 -17.59 -17.60
CA GLN A 151 10.75 -18.71 -18.30
C GLN A 151 12.25 -18.42 -18.40
N VAL A 152 12.95 -18.51 -17.27
CA VAL A 152 14.38 -18.82 -17.27
C VAL A 152 14.63 -19.77 -16.10
N GLU A 153 14.41 -21.06 -16.33
CA GLU A 153 15.10 -22.10 -15.56
C GLU A 153 16.59 -21.95 -15.88
N LEU A 154 17.38 -21.57 -14.87
CA LEU A 154 18.83 -21.67 -14.94
C LEU A 154 19.16 -23.16 -14.81
N GLU A 155 19.35 -23.84 -15.95
CA GLU A 155 20.04 -25.11 -16.01
C GLU A 155 21.52 -24.85 -15.70
N ASP A 156 21.93 -25.08 -14.44
CA ASP A 156 23.33 -25.25 -14.09
C ASP A 156 23.82 -26.58 -14.69
N SER A 157 24.32 -26.50 -15.92
CA SER A 157 25.02 -27.59 -16.59
C SER A 157 26.51 -27.50 -16.25
N ASP A 158 26.99 -28.52 -15.51
CA ASP A 158 28.30 -29.19 -15.60
C ASP A 158 29.57 -28.31 -15.65
N SER A 159 30.67 -28.59 -14.95
CA SER A 159 31.22 -29.89 -14.53
C SER A 159 32.53 -29.57 -13.79
N GLU A 160 32.79 -30.24 -12.67
CA GLU A 160 34.15 -30.31 -12.13
C GLU A 160 34.90 -31.41 -12.91
N GLU A 161 35.90 -31.02 -13.70
CA GLU A 161 36.95 -31.94 -14.16
C GLU A 161 38.34 -31.34 -13.88
N GLU A 162 39.09 -32.13 -13.11
CA GLU A 162 40.55 -32.21 -12.82
C GLU A 162 41.28 -31.07 -12.09
#